data_AF-A0A1I0GM96-F1
#
_entry.id   AF-A0A1I0GM96-F1
#
_cell.length_a   1.000
_cell.length_b   1.000
_cell.length_c   1.000
_cell.angle_alpha   90.00
_cell.angle_beta   90.00
_cell.angle_gamma   90.00
#
_symmetry.space_group_name_H-M   'P 1'
#
loop_
_entity.id
_entity.type
_entity.pdbx_description
1 polymer ?
#
loop_
_entity_poly.entity_id
_entity_poly.type
_entity_poly.pdbx_seq_one_letter_code
_entity_poly.pdbx_strand_id
1 'polypeptide(L)'
;MNKLKELAFHVFEEVLATIKEKAIEFQELTDNQLTLSEMQPKVVSYQELYELCLETHGASFKEHIETYIASLYNKDLREASIDLVREVHQFSPYRNPMIIVFFAPPYYPHSSSKKAPKIVELCNHIIDIAKEKYGETLKLEPFFPGLSDMSYLGINHDRSIDALKENLPLWGNGYSIPLKTISELNIPFINIGPLGKDPHKYTERICLSYSLDKASHLIYQAVLKAFA
;
A
#
# COMPACT_ATOMS: atom_id res chain seq x y z
N MET A 1 4.42 -7.21 8.11
CA MET A 1 3.23 -7.95 8.55
C MET A 1 3.04 -7.87 10.06
N ASN A 2 4.03 -8.25 10.88
CA ASN A 2 3.93 -8.29 12.35
C ASN A 2 3.31 -7.04 12.98
N LYS A 3 3.83 -5.84 12.66
CA LYS A 3 3.27 -4.57 13.18
C LYS A 3 1.77 -4.39 12.90
N LEU A 4 1.29 -4.83 11.73
CA LEU A 4 -0.13 -4.75 11.37
C LEU A 4 -0.95 -5.75 12.19
N LYS A 5 -0.43 -6.97 12.37
CA LYS A 5 -1.06 -8.00 13.19
C LYS A 5 -1.13 -7.60 14.67
N GLU A 6 -0.04 -7.06 15.21
CA GLU A 6 0.02 -6.56 16.60
C GLU A 6 -1.01 -5.45 16.84
N LEU A 7 -1.08 -4.47 15.94
CA LEU A 7 -2.09 -3.42 16.02
C LEU A 7 -3.51 -3.99 15.95
N ALA A 8 -3.77 -4.88 14.99
CA ALA A 8 -5.09 -5.50 14.85
C ALA A 8 -5.45 -6.36 16.08
N PHE A 9 -4.46 -7.00 16.71
CA PHE A 9 -4.67 -7.79 17.91
C PHE A 9 -5.10 -6.90 19.08
N HIS A 10 -4.39 -5.80 19.32
CA HIS A 10 -4.75 -4.83 20.35
C HIS A 10 -6.14 -4.23 20.14
N VAL A 11 -6.48 -3.85 18.89
CA VAL A 11 -7.83 -3.37 18.58
C VAL A 11 -8.89 -4.45 18.84
N PHE A 12 -8.59 -5.71 18.56
CA PHE A 12 -9.51 -6.81 18.86
C PHE A 12 -9.71 -6.97 20.37
N GLU A 13 -8.64 -6.92 21.17
CA GLU A 13 -8.72 -6.92 22.64
C GLU A 13 -9.60 -5.78 23.17
N GLU A 14 -9.38 -4.56 22.68
CA GLU A 14 -10.16 -3.37 23.07
C GLU A 14 -11.65 -3.53 22.74
N VAL A 15 -11.97 -4.08 21.56
CA VAL A 15 -13.36 -4.35 21.17
C VAL A 15 -14.00 -5.41 22.08
N LEU A 16 -13.29 -6.48 22.42
CA LEU A 16 -13.81 -7.50 23.34
C LEU A 16 -14.01 -6.94 24.76
N ALA A 17 -13.10 -6.08 25.24
CA ALA A 17 -13.26 -5.39 26.51
C ALA A 17 -14.49 -4.47 26.50
N THR A 18 -14.68 -3.72 25.41
CA THR A 18 -15.85 -2.84 25.21
C THR A 18 -17.16 -3.64 25.18
N ILE A 19 -17.19 -4.77 24.46
CA ILE A 19 -18.36 -5.66 24.44
C ILE A 19 -18.70 -6.16 25.85
N LYS A 20 -17.67 -6.54 26.62
CA LYS A 20 -17.84 -7.00 28.01
C LYS A 20 -18.40 -5.90 28.90
N GLU A 21 -17.87 -4.69 28.83
CA GLU A 21 -18.35 -3.52 29.56
C GLU A 21 -19.82 -3.21 29.22
N LYS A 22 -20.16 -3.17 27.93
CA LYS A 22 -21.53 -2.89 27.48
C LYS A 22 -22.52 -3.98 27.85
N ALA A 23 -22.08 -5.23 27.89
CA ALA A 23 -22.91 -6.32 28.40
C ALA A 23 -23.21 -6.16 29.89
N ILE A 24 -22.23 -5.76 30.70
CA ILE A 24 -22.42 -5.49 32.14
C ILE A 24 -23.42 -4.34 32.33
N GLU A 25 -23.23 -3.21 31.64
CA GLU A 25 -24.16 -2.08 31.70
C GLU A 25 -25.59 -2.49 31.32
N PHE A 26 -25.76 -3.31 30.29
CA PHE A 26 -27.08 -3.79 29.87
C PHE A 26 -27.73 -4.71 30.90
N GLN A 27 -26.95 -5.60 31.55
CA GLN A 27 -27.47 -6.46 32.62
C GLN A 27 -28.00 -5.62 33.79
N GLU A 28 -27.25 -4.59 34.20
CA GLU A 28 -27.65 -3.67 35.28
C GLU A 28 -28.92 -2.88 34.94
N LEU A 29 -29.13 -2.53 33.67
CA LEU A 29 -30.31 -1.78 33.24
C LEU A 29 -31.57 -2.62 33.06
N THR A 30 -31.44 -3.92 32.80
CA THR A 30 -32.56 -4.78 32.37
C THR A 30 -32.90 -5.90 33.34
N ASP A 31 -32.13 -6.07 34.42
CA ASP A 31 -32.20 -7.19 35.37
C ASP A 31 -32.13 -8.59 34.69
N ASN A 32 -31.68 -8.64 33.43
CA ASN A 32 -31.50 -9.88 32.69
C ASN A 32 -30.07 -10.40 32.86
N GLN A 33 -29.92 -11.71 33.04
CA GLN A 33 -28.63 -12.37 33.00
C GLN A 33 -28.20 -12.64 31.54
N LEU A 34 -27.14 -11.99 31.11
CA LEU A 34 -26.48 -12.27 29.83
C LEU A 34 -25.31 -13.24 30.01
N THR A 35 -25.22 -14.25 29.17
CA THR A 35 -24.02 -15.08 29.06
C THR A 35 -23.25 -14.69 27.81
N LEU A 36 -22.07 -14.09 27.99
CA LEU A 36 -21.15 -13.86 26.88
C LEU A 36 -20.36 -15.12 26.57
N SER A 37 -20.19 -15.43 25.29
CA SER A 37 -19.24 -16.46 24.87
C SER A 37 -17.81 -15.98 25.13
N GLU A 38 -16.97 -16.85 25.71
CA GLU A 38 -15.54 -16.57 25.83
C GLU A 38 -14.90 -16.58 24.44
N MET A 39 -14.43 -15.41 24.01
CA MET A 39 -13.75 -15.23 22.74
C MET A 39 -12.32 -14.81 22.99
N GLN A 40 -11.38 -15.47 22.32
CA GLN A 40 -9.97 -15.11 22.37
C GLN A 40 -9.60 -14.38 21.09
N PRO A 41 -8.90 -13.22 21.16
CA PRO A 41 -8.44 -12.52 19.98
C PRO A 41 -7.59 -13.45 19.10
N LYS A 42 -7.96 -13.55 17.82
CA LYS A 42 -7.21 -14.29 16.81
C LYS A 42 -6.93 -13.38 15.63
N VAL A 43 -5.66 -13.14 15.35
CA VAL A 43 -5.21 -12.36 14.20
C VAL A 43 -4.20 -13.18 13.41
N VAL A 44 -4.46 -13.34 12.11
CA VAL A 44 -3.58 -14.06 11.19
C VAL A 44 -3.32 -13.21 9.95
N SER A 45 -2.25 -13.51 9.23
CA SER A 45 -2.06 -13.00 7.88
C SER A 45 -2.74 -13.91 6.86
N TYR A 46 -2.92 -13.42 5.63
CA TYR A 46 -3.42 -14.27 4.52
C TYR A 46 -2.54 -15.49 4.30
N GLN A 47 -1.22 -15.33 4.35
CA GLN A 47 -0.27 -16.44 4.24
C GLN A 47 -0.52 -17.52 5.29
N GLU A 48 -0.61 -17.14 6.56
CA GLU A 48 -0.85 -18.09 7.67
C GLU A 48 -2.19 -18.82 7.53
N LEU A 49 -3.23 -18.11 7.06
CA LEU A 49 -4.53 -18.71 6.79
C LEU A 49 -4.45 -19.70 5.63
N TYR A 50 -3.77 -19.33 4.54
CA TYR A 50 -3.61 -20.19 3.37
C TYR A 50 -2.81 -21.45 3.71
N GLU A 51 -1.70 -21.30 4.44
CA GLU A 51 -0.86 -22.41 4.94
C GLU A 51 -1.67 -23.34 5.84
N LEU A 52 -2.44 -22.81 6.80
CA LEU A 52 -3.32 -23.62 7.66
C LEU A 52 -4.33 -24.44 6.85
N CYS A 53 -4.97 -23.84 5.84
CA CYS A 53 -5.94 -24.53 5.01
C CYS A 53 -5.26 -25.59 4.12
N LEU A 54 -4.08 -25.28 3.59
CA LEU A 54 -3.28 -26.21 2.79
C LEU A 54 -2.80 -27.40 3.62
N GLU A 55 -2.34 -27.20 4.85
CA GLU A 55 -1.95 -28.27 5.76
C GLU A 55 -3.14 -29.16 6.14
N THR A 56 -4.33 -28.56 6.29
CA THR A 56 -5.55 -29.28 6.69
C THR A 56 -6.13 -30.13 5.56
N HIS A 57 -6.16 -29.60 4.33
CA HIS A 57 -6.92 -30.18 3.21
C HIS A 57 -6.05 -30.65 2.04
N GLY A 58 -4.77 -30.27 2.01
CA GLY A 58 -3.82 -30.71 0.98
C GLY A 58 -4.17 -30.26 -0.43
N ALA A 59 -3.94 -31.14 -1.40
CA ALA A 59 -4.02 -30.82 -2.83
C ALA A 59 -5.41 -30.36 -3.29
N SER A 60 -6.50 -30.92 -2.72
CA SER A 60 -7.86 -30.55 -3.13
C SER A 60 -8.19 -29.10 -2.82
N PHE A 61 -7.68 -28.55 -1.71
CA PHE A 61 -7.82 -27.13 -1.40
C PHE A 61 -7.08 -26.27 -2.43
N LYS A 62 -5.84 -26.64 -2.76
CA LYS A 62 -5.04 -25.90 -3.74
C LYS A 62 -5.71 -25.85 -5.12
N GLU A 63 -6.17 -26.99 -5.62
CA GLU A 63 -6.88 -27.09 -6.91
C GLU A 63 -8.18 -26.28 -6.92
N HIS A 64 -8.93 -26.30 -5.83
CA HIS A 64 -10.13 -25.48 -5.66
C HIS A 64 -9.81 -23.99 -5.74
N ILE A 65 -8.79 -23.53 -5.00
CA ILE A 65 -8.41 -22.12 -5.00
C ILE A 65 -7.89 -21.66 -6.36
N GLU A 66 -7.09 -22.47 -7.06
CA GLU A 66 -6.64 -22.15 -8.43
C GLU A 66 -7.83 -22.00 -9.39
N THR A 67 -8.83 -22.88 -9.29
CA THR A 67 -10.07 -22.80 -10.07
C THR A 67 -10.88 -21.56 -9.71
N TYR A 68 -11.00 -21.25 -8.41
CA TYR A 68 -11.72 -20.08 -7.93
C TYR A 68 -11.09 -18.79 -8.43
N ILE A 69 -9.75 -18.68 -8.37
CA ILE A 69 -9.02 -17.51 -8.89
C ILE A 69 -9.30 -17.31 -10.38
N ALA A 70 -9.30 -18.38 -11.18
CA ALA A 70 -9.64 -18.29 -12.60
C ALA A 70 -11.05 -17.75 -12.85
N SER A 71 -12.00 -18.00 -11.94
CA SER A 71 -13.37 -17.46 -12.03
C SER A 71 -13.47 -15.95 -11.78
N LEU A 72 -12.44 -15.33 -11.17
CA LEU A 72 -12.44 -13.91 -10.81
C LEU A 72 -11.93 -12.97 -11.92
N TYR A 73 -11.64 -13.47 -13.12
CA TYR A 73 -10.90 -12.76 -14.18
C TYR A 73 -11.43 -11.38 -14.59
N ASN A 74 -12.74 -11.12 -14.46
CA ASN A 74 -13.38 -9.85 -14.83
C ASN A 74 -13.68 -8.93 -13.65
N LYS A 75 -13.27 -9.31 -12.43
CA LYS A 75 -13.61 -8.57 -11.21
C LYS A 75 -12.54 -7.54 -10.87
N ASP A 76 -12.94 -6.45 -10.21
CA ASP A 76 -12.00 -5.50 -9.64
C ASP A 76 -11.03 -6.24 -8.71
N LEU A 77 -9.72 -6.00 -8.87
CA LEU A 77 -8.69 -6.77 -8.17
C LEU A 77 -8.76 -6.64 -6.64
N ARG A 78 -9.30 -5.55 -6.11
CA ARG A 78 -9.48 -5.37 -4.66
C ARG A 78 -10.62 -6.23 -4.15
N GLU A 79 -11.74 -6.21 -4.87
CA GLU A 79 -12.89 -7.05 -4.55
C GLU A 79 -12.57 -8.55 -4.72
N ALA A 80 -11.88 -8.91 -5.80
CA ALA A 80 -11.40 -10.26 -6.04
C ALA A 80 -10.44 -10.74 -4.93
N SER A 81 -9.59 -9.85 -4.40
CA SER A 81 -8.73 -10.18 -3.26
C SER A 81 -9.55 -10.49 -2.01
N ILE A 82 -10.58 -9.68 -1.70
CA ILE A 82 -11.49 -9.93 -0.56
C ILE A 82 -12.22 -11.26 -0.71
N ASP A 83 -12.74 -11.53 -1.91
CA ASP A 83 -13.47 -12.75 -2.20
C ASP A 83 -12.57 -13.99 -2.12
N LEU A 84 -11.32 -13.90 -2.57
CA LEU A 84 -10.35 -14.97 -2.42
C LEU A 84 -10.03 -15.24 -0.94
N VAL A 85 -9.82 -14.20 -0.12
CA VAL A 85 -9.62 -14.38 1.32
C VAL A 85 -10.83 -15.05 1.98
N ARG A 86 -12.06 -14.67 1.59
CA ARG A 86 -13.29 -15.30 2.07
C ARG A 86 -13.37 -16.76 1.66
N GLU A 87 -13.04 -17.07 0.41
CA GLU A 87 -13.06 -18.43 -0.10
C GLU A 87 -12.07 -19.31 0.65
N VAL A 88 -10.83 -18.85 0.84
CA VAL A 88 -9.83 -19.55 1.65
C VAL A 88 -10.33 -19.76 3.08
N HIS A 89 -10.94 -18.74 3.71
CA HIS A 89 -11.46 -18.86 5.07
C HIS A 89 -12.55 -19.95 5.23
N GLN A 90 -13.32 -20.28 4.18
CA GLN A 90 -14.30 -21.38 4.25
C GLN A 90 -13.63 -22.72 4.59
N PHE A 91 -12.38 -22.91 4.16
CA PHE A 91 -11.58 -24.11 4.46
C PHE A 91 -10.90 -24.08 5.83
N SER A 92 -10.89 -22.93 6.52
CA SER A 92 -10.27 -22.83 7.85
C SER A 92 -10.91 -23.81 8.85
N PRO A 93 -10.15 -24.59 9.64
CA PRO A 93 -10.72 -25.37 10.73
C PRO A 93 -11.18 -24.49 11.91
N TYR A 94 -10.71 -23.24 11.97
CA TYR A 94 -11.07 -22.29 13.02
C TYR A 94 -12.38 -21.57 12.67
N ARG A 95 -13.37 -21.61 13.57
CA ARG A 95 -14.72 -21.05 13.36
C ARG A 95 -15.09 -19.90 14.28
N ASN A 96 -14.25 -19.59 15.27
CA ASN A 96 -14.44 -18.39 16.08
C ASN A 96 -14.03 -17.14 15.28
N PRO A 97 -14.45 -15.94 15.71
CA PRO A 97 -14.08 -14.72 15.01
C PRO A 97 -12.57 -14.51 14.97
N MET A 98 -12.08 -14.06 13.81
CA MET A 98 -10.67 -13.77 13.58
C MET A 98 -10.51 -12.58 12.64
N ILE A 99 -9.40 -11.86 12.78
CA ILE A 99 -8.98 -10.83 11.83
C ILE A 99 -7.94 -11.44 10.89
N ILE A 100 -8.14 -11.28 9.59
CA ILE A 100 -7.21 -11.70 8.55
C ILE A 100 -6.60 -10.46 7.91
N VAL A 101 -5.28 -10.32 8.00
CA VAL A 101 -4.52 -9.17 7.49
C VAL A 101 -3.89 -9.52 6.15
N PHE A 102 -4.14 -8.70 5.13
CA PHE A 102 -3.63 -8.90 3.76
C PHE A 102 -3.51 -7.58 3.00
N PHE A 103 -2.90 -7.63 1.82
CA PHE A 103 -2.78 -6.51 0.88
C PHE A 103 -3.65 -6.75 -0.36
N ALA A 104 -4.24 -5.67 -0.89
CA ALA A 104 -4.96 -5.69 -2.15
C ALA A 104 -4.24 -4.81 -3.20
N PRO A 105 -4.30 -5.15 -4.50
CA PRO A 105 -3.79 -4.29 -5.57
C PRO A 105 -4.45 -2.90 -5.64
N PRO A 106 -3.77 -1.90 -6.24
CA PRO A 106 -2.37 -1.91 -6.66
C PRO A 106 -1.40 -1.62 -5.51
N TYR A 107 -0.19 -2.17 -5.62
CA TYR A 107 0.96 -1.87 -4.77
C TYR A 107 1.86 -0.85 -5.47
N TYR A 108 2.17 0.23 -4.77
CA TYR A 108 3.15 1.24 -5.20
C TYR A 108 4.44 1.06 -4.39
N PRO A 109 5.55 0.62 -5.01
CA PRO A 109 6.81 0.48 -4.31
C PRO A 109 7.28 1.83 -3.75
N HIS A 110 7.89 1.78 -2.57
CA HIS A 110 8.52 2.96 -2.01
C HIS A 110 9.83 3.23 -2.74
N SER A 111 9.94 4.42 -3.34
CA SER A 111 11.08 4.85 -4.13
C SER A 111 11.60 6.20 -3.66
N SER A 112 12.92 6.36 -3.64
CA SER A 112 13.56 7.65 -3.34
C SER A 112 14.91 7.75 -4.05
N SER A 113 15.14 8.87 -4.74
CA SER A 113 16.38 9.16 -5.45
C SER A 113 17.44 9.86 -4.60
N LYS A 114 17.21 10.05 -3.28
CA LYS A 114 18.14 10.74 -2.36
C LYS A 114 19.55 10.16 -2.32
N LYS A 115 19.71 8.90 -2.71
CA LYS A 115 21.00 8.20 -2.68
C LYS A 115 21.85 8.40 -3.95
N ALA A 116 21.35 9.12 -4.95
CA ALA A 116 22.07 9.38 -6.19
C ALA A 116 22.70 10.80 -6.17
N PRO A 117 24.02 10.95 -5.95
CA PRO A 117 24.66 12.27 -5.80
C PRO A 117 24.43 13.19 -7.01
N LYS A 118 24.46 12.63 -8.23
CA LYS A 118 24.18 13.36 -9.47
C LYS A 118 22.79 13.98 -9.51
N ILE A 119 21.78 13.29 -8.95
CA ILE A 119 20.41 13.81 -8.88
C ILE A 119 20.32 14.94 -7.87
N VAL A 120 20.99 14.82 -6.72
CA VAL A 120 21.02 15.89 -5.72
C VAL A 120 21.71 17.13 -6.27
N GLU A 121 22.83 16.96 -6.99
CA GLU A 121 23.52 18.06 -7.67
C GLU A 121 22.62 18.73 -8.73
N LEU A 122 21.96 17.94 -9.57
CA LEU A 122 21.00 18.42 -10.55
C LEU A 122 19.88 19.23 -9.88
N CYS A 123 19.27 18.70 -8.82
CA CYS A 123 18.23 19.41 -8.08
C CYS A 123 18.72 20.74 -7.51
N ASN A 124 19.90 20.77 -6.89
CA ASN A 124 20.46 22.01 -6.33
C ASN A 124 20.73 23.04 -7.44
N HIS A 125 21.28 22.61 -8.58
CA HIS A 125 21.48 23.49 -9.72
C HIS A 125 20.17 24.13 -10.22
N ILE A 126 19.08 23.36 -10.27
CA ILE A 126 17.77 23.87 -10.68
C ILE A 126 17.15 24.79 -9.62
N ILE A 127 17.38 24.52 -8.33
CA ILE A 127 16.99 25.40 -7.23
C ILE A 127 17.70 26.75 -7.34
N ASP A 128 19.00 26.76 -7.66
CA ASP A 128 19.78 27.98 -7.83
C ASP A 128 19.27 28.80 -9.02
N ILE A 129 19.04 28.16 -10.18
CA ILE A 129 18.45 28.83 -11.36
C ILE A 129 17.07 29.41 -11.03
N ALA A 130 16.22 28.65 -10.33
CA ALA A 130 14.89 29.11 -9.93
C ALA A 130 14.96 30.40 -9.10
N LYS A 131 15.90 30.45 -8.16
CA LYS A 131 16.11 31.60 -7.27
C LYS A 131 16.70 32.79 -8.00
N GLU A 132 17.80 32.60 -8.75
CA GLU A 132 18.55 33.69 -9.38
C GLU A 132 17.81 34.30 -10.57
N LYS A 133 17.19 33.47 -11.42
CA LYS A 133 16.59 33.93 -12.67
C LYS A 133 15.10 34.25 -12.55
N TYR A 134 14.38 33.56 -11.69
CA TYR A 134 12.92 33.66 -11.61
C TYR A 134 12.40 34.14 -10.24
N GLY A 135 13.29 34.36 -9.27
CA GLY A 135 12.91 34.74 -7.90
C GLY A 135 12.09 33.68 -7.17
N GLU A 136 12.13 32.43 -7.63
CA GLU A 136 11.32 31.33 -7.09
C GLU A 136 12.10 30.55 -6.02
N THR A 137 11.44 30.28 -4.90
CA THR A 137 12.02 29.47 -3.83
C THR A 137 11.52 28.04 -3.92
N LEU A 138 12.38 27.14 -4.40
CA LEU A 138 12.11 25.71 -4.46
C LEU A 138 12.74 24.97 -3.26
N LYS A 139 12.10 23.88 -2.84
CA LYS A 139 12.62 22.98 -1.80
C LYS A 139 12.82 21.58 -2.39
N LEU A 140 13.92 20.94 -2.01
CA LEU A 140 14.18 19.55 -2.36
C LEU A 140 13.46 18.62 -1.39
N GLU A 141 12.43 17.93 -1.88
CA GLU A 141 11.71 16.91 -1.11
C GLU A 141 12.23 15.49 -1.42
N PRO A 142 12.45 14.63 -0.41
CA PRO A 142 12.93 13.25 -0.60
C PRO A 142 12.00 12.33 -1.36
N PHE A 143 10.70 12.64 -1.33
CA PHE A 143 9.62 11.81 -1.84
C PHE A 143 8.46 12.71 -2.27
N PHE A 144 7.65 12.20 -3.19
CA PHE A 144 6.42 12.85 -3.59
C PHE A 144 5.24 12.26 -2.80
N PRO A 145 4.44 13.08 -2.08
CA PRO A 145 3.33 12.57 -1.26
C PRO A 145 2.08 12.19 -2.07
N GLY A 146 2.02 12.53 -3.36
CA GLY A 146 0.93 12.16 -4.25
C GLY A 146 1.13 10.78 -4.87
N LEU A 147 0.07 10.28 -5.52
CA LEU A 147 0.15 9.09 -6.37
C LEU A 147 1.00 9.41 -7.61
N SER A 148 1.98 8.57 -7.90
CA SER A 148 2.85 8.76 -9.05
C SER A 148 3.44 7.43 -9.51
N ASP A 149 3.47 7.24 -10.83
CA ASP A 149 4.11 6.08 -11.47
C ASP A 149 5.63 6.06 -11.23
N MET A 150 6.20 7.16 -10.74
CA MET A 150 7.59 7.22 -10.30
C MET A 150 7.92 6.22 -9.19
N SER A 151 6.92 5.75 -8.45
CA SER A 151 7.05 4.61 -7.52
C SER A 151 7.57 3.33 -8.19
N TYR A 152 7.41 3.18 -9.50
CA TYR A 152 7.88 2.02 -10.26
C TYR A 152 9.27 2.20 -10.87
N LEU A 153 9.91 3.37 -10.70
CA LEU A 153 11.23 3.63 -11.28
C LEU A 153 12.38 3.04 -10.45
N GLY A 154 12.16 2.80 -9.16
CA GLY A 154 13.14 2.16 -8.29
C GLY A 154 12.49 1.64 -7.01
N ILE A 155 13.20 0.77 -6.30
CA ILE A 155 12.72 0.17 -5.05
C ILE A 155 13.82 0.19 -4.01
N ASN A 156 13.47 0.59 -2.78
CA ASN A 156 14.38 0.44 -1.66
C ASN A 156 14.39 -1.02 -1.17
N HIS A 157 15.59 -1.59 -1.05
CA HIS A 157 15.82 -2.99 -0.65
C HIS A 157 15.63 -3.28 0.85
N ASP A 158 15.13 -2.32 1.62
CA ASP A 158 15.03 -2.42 3.09
C ASP A 158 13.84 -3.26 3.57
N ARG A 159 13.03 -3.82 2.66
CA ARG A 159 11.80 -4.55 2.98
C ARG A 159 11.73 -5.89 2.29
N SER A 160 11.15 -6.88 2.98
CA SER A 160 10.89 -8.21 2.42
C SER A 160 9.80 -8.11 1.34
N ILE A 161 10.23 -8.24 0.09
CA ILE A 161 9.34 -8.35 -1.08
C ILE A 161 8.52 -9.63 -0.98
N ASP A 162 9.08 -10.73 -0.47
CA ASP A 162 8.37 -12.01 -0.44
C ASP A 162 7.22 -11.99 0.56
N ALA A 163 7.40 -11.36 1.72
CA ALA A 163 6.31 -11.16 2.68
C ALA A 163 5.15 -10.31 2.10
N LEU A 164 5.44 -9.40 1.15
CA LEU A 164 4.39 -8.68 0.42
C LEU A 164 3.64 -9.64 -0.52
N LYS A 165 4.37 -10.42 -1.33
CA LYS A 165 3.79 -11.36 -2.30
C LYS A 165 2.92 -12.41 -1.62
N GLU A 166 3.44 -13.01 -0.55
CA GLU A 166 2.77 -14.06 0.23
C GLU A 166 1.49 -13.56 0.90
N ASN A 167 1.36 -12.25 1.10
CA ASN A 167 0.19 -11.63 1.73
C ASN A 167 -0.61 -10.74 0.77
N LEU A 168 -0.39 -10.89 -0.54
CA LEU A 168 -1.18 -10.26 -1.60
C LEU A 168 -1.88 -11.39 -2.37
N PRO A 169 -3.17 -11.67 -2.10
CA PRO A 169 -3.82 -12.92 -2.53
C PRO A 169 -3.76 -13.23 -4.03
N LEU A 170 -3.84 -12.19 -4.87
CA LEU A 170 -3.80 -12.31 -6.33
C LEU A 170 -2.39 -12.20 -6.92
N TRP A 171 -1.33 -12.22 -6.11
CA TRP A 171 0.03 -12.11 -6.63
C TRP A 171 0.35 -13.28 -7.56
N GLY A 172 0.79 -12.95 -8.77
CA GLY A 172 1.07 -13.94 -9.82
C GLY A 172 -0.17 -14.45 -10.56
N ASN A 173 -1.39 -14.11 -10.11
CA ASN A 173 -2.64 -14.54 -10.70
C ASN A 173 -3.53 -13.34 -11.04
N GLY A 174 -3.31 -12.75 -12.21
CA GLY A 174 -4.01 -11.53 -12.65
C GLY A 174 -3.41 -10.23 -12.12
N TYR A 175 -2.54 -10.28 -11.11
CA TYR A 175 -1.77 -9.13 -10.65
C TYR A 175 -0.30 -9.47 -10.38
N SER A 176 0.61 -8.73 -11.02
CA SER A 176 2.04 -8.78 -10.70
C SER A 176 2.72 -7.48 -11.09
N ILE A 177 3.86 -7.20 -10.46
CA ILE A 177 4.76 -6.11 -10.84
C ILE A 177 6.14 -6.72 -11.03
N PRO A 178 6.93 -6.30 -12.04
CA PRO A 178 8.29 -6.80 -12.27
C PRO A 178 9.28 -6.21 -11.25
N LEU A 179 9.10 -6.50 -9.95
CA LEU A 179 9.87 -5.91 -8.85
C LEU A 179 11.38 -6.15 -9.00
N LYS A 180 11.78 -7.32 -9.53
CA LYS A 180 13.18 -7.62 -9.82
C LYS A 180 13.74 -6.67 -10.88
N THR A 181 13.04 -6.48 -11.99
CA THR A 181 13.46 -5.56 -13.06
C THR A 181 13.50 -4.11 -12.58
N ILE A 182 12.49 -3.66 -11.81
CA ILE A 182 12.49 -2.32 -11.20
C ILE A 182 13.71 -2.13 -10.30
N SER A 183 14.04 -3.17 -9.54
CA SER A 183 15.20 -3.18 -8.65
C SER A 183 16.54 -3.19 -9.38
N GLU A 184 16.66 -3.91 -10.49
CA GLU A 184 17.87 -3.99 -11.31
C GLU A 184 18.11 -2.68 -12.07
N LEU A 185 17.04 -2.05 -12.57
CA LEU A 185 17.14 -0.77 -13.26
C LEU A 185 17.38 0.40 -12.31
N ASN A 186 16.68 0.41 -11.17
CA ASN A 186 16.75 1.44 -10.12
C ASN A 186 16.98 2.85 -10.68
N ILE A 187 16.07 3.26 -11.57
CA ILE A 187 16.22 4.44 -12.42
C ILE A 187 16.16 5.69 -11.53
N PRO A 188 17.22 6.51 -11.51
CA PRO A 188 17.20 7.76 -10.78
C PRO A 188 16.22 8.75 -11.44
N PHE A 189 15.46 9.46 -10.63
CA PHE A 189 14.44 10.39 -11.10
C PHE A 189 14.44 11.69 -10.30
N ILE A 190 13.90 12.73 -10.94
CA ILE A 190 13.46 13.97 -10.30
C ILE A 190 11.99 14.20 -10.62
N ASN A 191 11.25 14.80 -9.68
CA ASN A 191 9.90 15.29 -9.93
C ASN A 191 9.93 16.81 -9.86
N ILE A 192 9.77 17.47 -11.00
CA ILE A 192 9.63 18.92 -11.10
C ILE A 192 8.48 19.20 -12.08
N GLY A 193 7.62 20.16 -11.73
CA GLY A 193 6.38 20.35 -12.47
C GLY A 193 5.65 21.63 -12.07
N PRO A 194 4.38 21.75 -12.50
CA PRO A 194 3.57 22.93 -12.24
C PRO A 194 3.28 23.12 -10.75
N LEU A 195 2.97 24.37 -10.38
CA LEU A 195 2.48 24.69 -9.04
C LEU A 195 0.96 24.65 -9.08
N GLY A 196 0.38 23.63 -8.44
CA GLY A 196 -1.05 23.43 -8.39
C GLY A 196 -1.57 23.15 -6.98
N LYS A 197 -2.90 23.13 -6.86
CA LYS A 197 -3.60 22.74 -5.64
C LYS A 197 -4.82 21.90 -5.99
N ASP A 198 -5.14 20.98 -5.08
CA ASP A 198 -6.29 20.08 -5.15
C ASP A 198 -6.28 19.13 -6.37
N PRO A 199 -5.17 18.41 -6.66
CA PRO A 199 -5.16 17.44 -7.76
C PRO A 199 -6.23 16.36 -7.57
N HIS A 200 -6.90 15.97 -8.66
CA HIS A 200 -8.00 14.99 -8.68
C HIS A 200 -9.23 15.40 -7.85
N LYS A 201 -9.43 16.70 -7.64
CA LYS A 201 -10.65 17.25 -7.01
C LYS A 201 -11.31 18.24 -7.96
N TYR A 202 -12.61 18.47 -7.79
CA TYR A 202 -13.34 19.46 -8.60
C TYR A 202 -12.84 20.91 -8.43
N THR A 203 -12.02 21.18 -7.41
CA THR A 203 -11.34 22.47 -7.17
C THR A 203 -9.91 22.53 -7.71
N GLU A 204 -9.50 21.54 -8.50
CA GLU A 204 -8.16 21.47 -9.10
C GLU A 204 -7.83 22.75 -9.88
N ARG A 205 -6.65 23.31 -9.61
CA ARG A 205 -6.18 24.54 -10.25
C ARG A 205 -4.67 24.63 -10.25
N ILE A 206 -4.14 25.39 -11.21
CA ILE A 206 -2.71 25.65 -11.37
C ILE A 206 -2.41 27.16 -11.35
N CYS A 207 -1.23 27.53 -10.87
CA CYS A 207 -0.70 28.87 -10.96
C CYS A 207 -0.11 29.07 -12.35
N LEU A 208 -0.81 29.79 -13.24
CA LEU A 208 -0.41 29.94 -14.65
C LEU A 208 0.95 30.65 -14.80
N SER A 209 1.16 31.75 -14.07
CA SER A 209 2.40 32.54 -14.11
C SER A 209 3.64 31.79 -13.65
N TYR A 210 3.48 30.75 -12.83
CA TYR A 210 4.56 29.84 -12.50
C TYR A 210 4.65 28.71 -13.52
N SER A 211 3.52 28.06 -13.81
CA SER A 211 3.49 26.77 -14.50
C SER A 211 3.81 26.90 -15.99
N LEU A 212 3.34 27.95 -16.65
CA LEU A 212 3.56 28.17 -18.09
C LEU A 212 4.87 28.92 -18.36
N ASP A 213 5.23 29.87 -17.50
CA ASP A 213 6.38 30.75 -17.76
C ASP A 213 7.67 30.27 -17.10
N LYS A 214 7.62 29.67 -15.90
CA LYS A 214 8.82 29.37 -15.10
C LYS A 214 9.14 27.89 -15.08
N ALA A 215 8.16 27.06 -14.73
CA ALA A 215 8.34 25.61 -14.60
C ALA A 215 8.82 24.95 -15.90
N SER A 216 8.25 25.36 -17.05
CA SER A 216 8.66 24.91 -18.38
C SER A 216 10.15 25.14 -18.65
N HIS A 217 10.66 26.33 -18.35
CA HIS A 217 12.08 26.65 -18.50
C HIS A 217 12.96 25.90 -17.50
N LEU A 218 12.51 25.71 -16.26
CA LEU A 218 13.24 24.93 -15.26
C LEU A 218 13.36 23.46 -15.64
N ILE A 219 12.29 22.87 -16.19
CA ILE A 219 12.30 21.51 -16.76
C ILE A 219 13.32 21.43 -17.89
N TYR A 220 13.33 22.39 -18.81
CA TYR A 220 14.30 22.43 -19.90
C TYR A 220 15.75 22.49 -19.40
N GLN A 221 16.04 23.34 -18.40
CA GLN A 221 17.36 23.39 -17.78
C GLN A 221 17.73 22.08 -17.09
N ALA A 222 16.76 21.41 -16.45
CA ALA A 222 16.99 20.12 -15.82
C ALA A 222 17.37 19.05 -16.84
N VAL A 223 16.71 19.03 -18.00
CA VAL A 223 17.07 18.14 -19.11
C VAL A 223 18.49 18.44 -19.61
N LEU A 224 18.81 19.70 -19.89
CA LEU A 224 20.16 20.06 -20.36
C LEU A 224 21.26 19.63 -19.37
N LYS A 225 21.08 19.90 -18.07
CA LYS A 225 22.06 19.54 -17.04
C LYS A 225 22.13 18.03 -16.80
N ALA A 226 21.04 17.28 -16.98
CA ALA A 226 21.03 15.83 -16.80
C ALA A 226 21.85 15.08 -17.87
N PHE A 227 22.01 15.67 -19.06
CA PHE A 227 22.71 15.07 -20.20
C PHE A 227 24.00 15.81 -20.61
N ALA A 228 24.45 16.78 -19.82
CA ALA A 228 25.74 17.45 -19.97
C ALA A 228 26.86 16.65 -19.28
#